data_AF-A0A538K0G2-F1
#
_entry.id   AF-A0A538K0G2-F1
#
_cell.length_a   1.000
_cell.length_b   1.000
_cell.length_c   1.000
_cell.angle_alpha   90.00
_cell.angle_beta   90.00
_cell.angle_gamma   90.00
#
_symmetry.space_group_name_H-M   'P 1'
#
loop_
_entity.id
_entity.type
_entity.pdbx_description
1 polymer ?
#
loop_
_entity_poly.entity_id
_entity_poly.type
_entity_poly.pdbx_seq_one_letter_code
_entity_poly.pdbx_strand_id
1 'polypeptide(L)'
;MTRSRRRLGPGDVPGGYTIYGPRVPAVVVSPYSKPKGVTNVVHDHTSALATIEYKWNLPALTYRDANAATVMDFLNVKRAADLTPPTIQGPSATGPSGPQS
;
A
#
# COMPACT_ATOMS: atom_id res chain seq x y z
N MET A 1 1.48 -36.91 14.62
CA MET A 1 0.41 -35.92 14.79
C MET A 1 -0.09 -35.49 13.40
N THR A 2 -1.20 -36.06 12.94
CA THR A 2 -1.74 -35.84 11.59
C THR A 2 -2.68 -34.62 11.62
N ARG A 3 -2.26 -33.48 11.07
CA ARG A 3 -3.16 -32.32 10.90
C ARG A 3 -4.21 -32.69 9.84
N SER A 4 -5.46 -32.81 10.27
CA SER A 4 -6.62 -32.93 9.39
C SER A 4 -6.65 -31.71 8.46
N ARG A 5 -6.38 -31.92 7.16
CA ARG A 5 -6.58 -30.89 6.13
C ARG A 5 -8.09 -30.73 5.97
N ARG A 6 -8.63 -29.67 6.57
CA ARG A 6 -10.02 -29.26 6.33
C ARG A 6 -10.17 -28.98 4.83
N ARG A 7 -10.90 -29.84 4.12
CA ARG A 7 -11.25 -29.61 2.71
C ARG A 7 -12.35 -28.55 2.67
N LEU A 8 -12.19 -27.59 1.76
CA LEU A 8 -13.18 -26.57 1.50
C LEU A 8 -14.43 -27.21 0.88
N GLY A 9 -15.62 -26.78 1.31
CA GLY A 9 -16.90 -27.21 0.77
C GLY A 9 -17.20 -26.60 -0.60
N PRO A 10 -18.24 -27.07 -1.32
CA PRO A 10 -18.53 -26.66 -2.70
C PRO A 10 -18.86 -25.17 -2.90
N GLY A 11 -19.14 -24.42 -1.83
CA GLY A 11 -19.40 -22.98 -1.86
C GLY A 11 -18.37 -22.15 -1.11
N ASP A 12 -17.33 -22.78 -0.56
CA ASP A 12 -16.25 -22.06 0.10
C ASP A 12 -15.36 -21.43 -0.97
N VAL A 13 -15.16 -20.12 -0.87
CA VAL A 13 -14.19 -19.42 -1.69
C VAL A 13 -12.82 -20.06 -1.41
N PRO A 14 -12.10 -20.56 -2.43
CA PRO A 14 -10.74 -21.04 -2.25
C PRO A 14 -9.94 -19.98 -1.50
N GLY A 15 -9.36 -20.33 -0.35
CA GLY A 15 -8.56 -19.43 0.50
C GLY A 15 -7.23 -19.02 -0.14
N GLY A 16 -7.23 -18.71 -1.43
CA GLY A 16 -6.10 -18.17 -2.16
C GLY A 16 -5.93 -16.69 -1.86
N TYR A 17 -4.68 -16.24 -1.78
CA TYR A 17 -4.33 -14.84 -1.55
C TYR A 17 -4.55 -13.93 -2.78
N THR A 18 -5.32 -14.39 -3.75
CA THR A 18 -5.55 -13.75 -5.07
C THR A 18 -6.78 -12.84 -5.10
N ILE A 19 -7.52 -12.73 -4.00
CA ILE A 19 -8.76 -11.95 -3.91
C ILE A 19 -8.47 -10.61 -3.24
N TYR A 20 -8.88 -9.52 -3.90
CA TYR A 20 -8.79 -8.16 -3.38
C TYR A 20 -10.16 -7.62 -2.97
N GLY A 21 -10.15 -6.71 -2.01
CA GLY A 21 -11.33 -5.94 -1.62
C GLY A 21 -11.59 -4.72 -2.54
N PRO A 22 -12.49 -3.83 -2.14
CA PRO A 22 -12.70 -2.54 -2.80
C PRO A 22 -11.40 -1.74 -2.93
N ARG A 23 -11.28 -0.95 -4.01
CA ARG A 23 -10.12 -0.07 -4.19
C ARG A 23 -10.15 1.06 -3.17
N VAL A 24 -8.98 1.33 -2.59
CA VAL A 24 -8.74 2.44 -1.66
C VAL A 24 -7.69 3.38 -2.25
N PRO A 25 -7.77 4.70 -1.97
CA PRO A 25 -6.71 5.61 -2.36
C PRO A 25 -5.43 5.29 -1.56
N ALA A 26 -4.29 5.35 -2.24
CA ALA A 26 -2.96 5.21 -1.64
C ALA A 26 -2.06 6.35 -2.12
N VAL A 27 -1.25 6.88 -1.21
CA VAL A 27 -0.30 7.96 -1.50
C VAL A 27 1.07 7.59 -0.94
N VAL A 28 2.13 7.84 -1.73
CA VAL A 28 3.52 7.59 -1.33
C VAL A 28 4.24 8.92 -1.21
N VAL A 29 4.53 9.32 0.03
CA VAL A 29 5.23 10.57 0.34
C VAL A 29 6.65 10.25 0.77
N SER A 30 7.62 10.75 0.01
CA SER A 30 9.05 10.54 0.24
C SER A 30 9.86 11.61 -0.49
N PRO A 31 11.06 11.99 0.01
CA PRO A 31 12.02 12.76 -0.76
C PRO A 31 12.43 12.09 -2.08
N TYR A 32 12.18 10.80 -2.26
CA TYR A 32 12.48 10.10 -3.52
C TYR A 32 11.23 9.88 -4.39
N SER A 33 10.06 10.38 -3.98
CA SER A 33 8.85 10.21 -4.78
C SER A 33 8.98 10.96 -6.11
N LYS A 34 8.59 10.30 -7.21
CA LYS A 34 8.50 10.91 -8.53
C LYS A 34 7.48 12.07 -8.49
N PRO A 35 7.85 13.29 -8.91
CA PRO A 35 6.91 14.41 -8.94
C PRO A 35 5.72 14.09 -9.85
N LYS A 36 4.50 14.33 -9.35
CA LYS A 36 3.23 14.02 -10.06
C LYS A 36 3.15 12.55 -10.53
N GLY A 37 3.78 11.63 -9.79
CA GLY A 37 3.84 10.22 -10.12
C GLY A 37 2.50 9.53 -9.90
N VAL A 38 1.95 8.94 -10.96
CA VAL A 38 0.78 8.04 -10.92
C VAL A 38 1.21 6.72 -11.54
N THR A 39 0.81 5.61 -10.93
CA THR A 39 1.06 4.27 -11.44
C THR A 39 -0.26 3.54 -11.71
N ASN A 40 -0.24 2.64 -12.68
CA ASN A 40 -1.32 1.70 -12.95
C ASN A 40 -1.01 0.29 -12.42
N VAL A 41 0.11 0.11 -11.72
CA VAL A 41 0.44 -1.13 -11.01
C VAL A 41 -0.60 -1.34 -9.91
N VAL A 42 -1.03 -2.60 -9.76
CA VAL A 42 -1.97 -2.97 -8.69
C VAL A 42 -1.17 -3.12 -7.40
N HIS A 43 -1.42 -2.21 -6.46
CA HIS A 43 -0.94 -2.29 -5.09
C HIS A 43 -2.08 -2.65 -4.15
N ASP A 44 -1.75 -3.43 -3.11
CA ASP A 44 -2.67 -3.77 -2.04
C ASP A 44 -2.06 -3.42 -0.67
N HIS A 45 -2.73 -3.75 0.43
CA HIS A 45 -2.19 -3.46 1.75
C HIS A 45 -0.85 -4.16 2.04
N THR A 46 -0.59 -5.31 1.40
CA THR A 46 0.66 -6.05 1.56
C THR A 46 1.79 -5.52 0.68
N SER A 47 1.51 -4.63 -0.29
CA SER A 47 2.55 -3.87 -1.00
C SER A 47 3.46 -3.07 -0.07
N ALA A 48 2.92 -2.59 1.06
CA ALA A 48 3.73 -1.94 2.10
C ALA A 48 4.73 -2.94 2.72
N LEU A 49 4.26 -4.15 3.07
CA LEU A 49 5.12 -5.23 3.59
C LEU A 49 6.17 -5.68 2.57
N ALA A 50 5.75 -5.94 1.33
CA ALA A 50 6.66 -6.30 0.25
C ALA A 50 7.77 -5.25 0.04
N THR A 51 7.46 -3.97 0.23
CA THR A 51 8.46 -2.89 0.15
C THR A 51 9.44 -2.92 1.33
N ILE A 52 8.96 -3.20 2.54
CA ILE A 52 9.82 -3.39 3.73
C ILE A 52 10.73 -4.59 3.50
N GLU A 53 10.17 -5.74 3.13
CA GLU A 53 10.91 -6.96 2.85
C GLU A 53 12.01 -6.74 1.81
N TYR A 54 11.67 -6.08 0.70
CA TYR A 54 12.62 -5.70 -0.33
C TYR A 54 13.73 -4.79 0.19
N LYS A 55 13.39 -3.75 0.97
CA LYS A 55 14.36 -2.75 1.45
C LYS A 55 15.39 -3.33 2.43
N TRP A 56 14.96 -4.24 3.30
CA TRP A 56 15.81 -4.82 4.35
C TRP A 56 16.26 -6.25 4.05
N ASN A 57 16.00 -6.75 2.85
CA ASN A 57 16.32 -8.13 2.43
C ASN A 57 15.76 -9.18 3.40
N LEU A 58 14.48 -9.00 3.78
CA LEU A 58 13.77 -9.91 4.66
C LEU A 58 13.00 -10.96 3.83
N PRO A 59 12.81 -12.17 4.36
CA PRO A 59 11.91 -13.13 3.75
C PRO A 59 10.47 -12.66 3.86
N ALA A 60 9.64 -13.05 2.89
CA ALA A 60 8.21 -12.80 2.92
C ALA A 60 7.55 -13.49 4.12
N LEU A 61 6.62 -12.79 4.77
CA LEU A 61 5.94 -13.32 5.95
C LEU A 61 4.78 -14.26 5.60
N THR A 62 4.18 -14.08 4.42
CA THR A 62 3.08 -14.91 3.92
C THR A 62 3.23 -15.20 2.42
N TYR A 63 2.24 -15.86 1.81
CA TYR A 63 2.16 -15.94 0.35
C TYR A 63 1.57 -14.66 -0.27
N ARG A 64 0.95 -13.75 0.51
CA ARG A 64 0.27 -12.58 -0.05
C ARG A 64 1.26 -11.46 -0.37
N ASP A 65 2.04 -11.05 0.62
CA ASP A 65 3.16 -10.13 0.50
C ASP A 65 4.22 -10.62 -0.50
N ALA A 66 4.52 -11.93 -0.50
CA ALA A 66 5.41 -12.54 -1.49
C ALA A 66 4.98 -12.29 -2.95
N ASN A 67 3.67 -12.11 -3.20
CA ASN A 67 3.12 -11.86 -4.53
C ASN A 67 2.68 -10.39 -4.74
N ALA A 68 2.87 -9.52 -3.74
CA ALA A 68 2.48 -8.12 -3.82
C ALA A 68 3.55 -7.28 -4.53
N ALA A 69 3.10 -6.28 -5.30
CA ALA A 69 4.02 -5.33 -5.91
C ALA A 69 4.60 -4.38 -4.85
N THR A 70 5.89 -4.09 -4.90
CA THR A 70 6.49 -3.01 -4.09
C THR A 70 6.08 -1.63 -4.62
N VAL A 71 6.20 -0.59 -3.79
CA VAL A 71 5.93 0.80 -4.21
C VAL A 71 7.14 1.48 -4.86
N MET A 72 8.18 0.72 -5.23
CA MET A 72 9.43 1.27 -5.78
C MET A 72 9.23 1.93 -7.15
N ASP A 73 8.14 1.62 -7.85
CA ASP A 73 7.72 2.27 -9.08
C ASP A 73 7.35 3.76 -8.88
N PHE A 74 6.93 4.15 -7.67
CA PHE A 74 6.75 5.55 -7.29
C PHE A 74 8.05 6.29 -6.97
N LEU A 75 9.16 5.56 -6.74
CA LEU A 75 10.39 6.12 -6.21
C LEU A 75 11.47 6.25 -7.28
N ASN A 76 12.23 7.35 -7.23
CA ASN A 76 13.47 7.55 -7.97
C ASN A 76 14.61 7.79 -6.97
N VAL A 77 15.20 6.70 -6.48
CA VAL A 77 16.29 6.74 -5.48
C VAL A 77 17.57 7.42 -5.98
N LYS A 78 17.72 7.65 -7.29
CA LYS A 78 18.88 8.35 -7.87
C LYS A 78 18.75 9.87 -7.82
N ARG A 79 17.56 10.40 -7.52
CA ARG A 79 17.26 11.84 -7.49
C ARG A 79 16.44 12.15 -6.25
N ALA A 80 17.08 12.77 -5.27
CA ALA A 80 16.34 13.41 -4.19
C ALA A 80 15.50 14.57 -4.76
N ALA A 81 14.26 14.64 -4.35
CA ALA A 81 13.31 15.70 -4.63
C ALA A 81 13.70 16.95 -3.84
N ASP A 82 13.15 18.07 -4.31
CA ASP A 82 13.22 19.34 -3.62
C ASP A 82 12.60 19.20 -2.22
N LEU A 83 13.41 19.43 -1.18
CA LEU A 83 13.00 19.32 0.22
C LEU A 83 12.19 20.54 0.69
N THR A 84 11.86 21.44 -0.23
CA THR A 84 11.00 22.60 0.03
C THR A 84 9.54 22.16 -0.14
N PRO A 85 8.80 21.82 0.94
CA PRO A 85 7.41 21.40 0.79
C PRO A 85 6.57 22.61 0.35
N PRO A 86 5.63 22.43 -0.59
CA PRO A 86 4.65 23.46 -0.87
C PRO A 86 3.79 23.70 0.37
N THR A 87 3.41 24.95 0.64
CA THR A 87 2.44 25.28 1.69
C THR A 87 1.11 24.59 1.38
N ILE A 88 0.71 23.65 2.23
CA ILE A 88 -0.59 22.98 2.13
C ILE A 88 -1.61 23.87 2.83
N GLN A 89 -2.73 24.14 2.16
CA GLN A 89 -3.84 24.85 2.80
C GLN A 89 -4.36 24.00 3.96
N GLY A 90 -4.49 24.61 5.13
CA GLY A 90 -5.09 23.96 6.29
C GLY A 90 -6.54 23.51 6.01
N PRO A 91 -7.09 22.62 6.84
CA PRO A 91 -8.48 22.22 6.73
C PRO A 91 -9.40 23.46 6.82
N SER A 92 -10.48 23.47 6.04
CA SER A 92 -11.46 24.56 6.07
C SER A 92 -12.07 24.71 7.47
N ALA A 93 -12.00 25.93 8.02
CA ALA A 93 -12.59 26.25 9.33
C ALA A 93 -14.14 26.21 9.34
N THR A 94 -14.77 26.20 8.17
CA THR A 94 -16.23 26.22 7.98
C THR A 94 -16.84 24.84 7.72
N GLY A 95 -16.10 23.76 8.01
CA GLY A 95 -16.67 22.42 8.00
C GLY A 95 -17.77 22.25 9.05
N PRO A 96 -18.60 21.18 8.97
CA PRO A 96 -19.70 20.93 9.91
C PRO A 96 -19.28 20.74 11.37
N SER A 97 -17.97 20.73 11.65
CA SER A 97 -17.37 20.62 13.00
C SER A 97 -16.73 21.92 13.50
N GLY A 98 -16.81 23.02 12.74
CA GLY A 98 -16.33 24.34 13.17
C GLY A 98 -17.24 24.95 14.24
N PRO A 99 -16.74 25.86 15.10
CA PRO A 99 -17.58 26.57 16.05
C PRO A 99 -18.66 27.34 15.27
N GLN A 100 -19.93 26.99 15.52
CA GLN A 100 -21.06 27.77 15.02
C GLN A 100 -21.12 29.07 15.81
N SER A 101 -21.05 30.20 15.11
CA SER A 101 -21.24 31.55 15.66
C SER A 101 -22.66 31.74 16.19
#